data_AF-A0A2G5X856-F1
#
_entry.id   AF-A0A2G5X856-F1
#
_cell.length_a   1.000
_cell.length_b   1.000
_cell.length_c   1.000
_cell.angle_alpha   90.00
_cell.angle_beta   90.00
_cell.angle_gamma   90.00
#
_symmetry.space_group_name_H-M   'P 1'
#
loop_
_entity.id
_entity.type
_entity.pdbx_description
1 polymer ?
#
loop_
_entity_poly.entity_id
_entity_poly.type
_entity_poly.pdbx_seq_one_letter_code
_entity_poly.pdbx_strand_id
1 'polypeptide(L)'
;MDKITIAKDVNGKEIKRNALVRIVNNPKPNHAWLREGNTLRVVNHENRNWFGEKEHNIVFLKSKGSGLRCQQGIQDKQLLVIED
;
A
#
# COMPACT_ATOMS: atom_id res chain seq x y z
N MET A 1 -3.51 -20.68 13.49
CA MET A 1 -2.70 -19.49 13.79
C MET A 1 -2.79 -18.57 12.59
N ASP A 2 -3.55 -17.49 12.67
CA ASP A 2 -3.55 -16.48 11.62
C ASP A 2 -2.15 -15.88 11.53
N LYS A 3 -1.49 -16.05 10.38
CA LYS A 3 -0.20 -15.40 10.13
C LYS A 3 -0.43 -13.89 10.21
N ILE A 4 0.11 -13.25 11.26
CA ILE A 4 0.16 -11.79 11.34
C ILE A 4 0.96 -11.31 10.14
N THR A 5 0.27 -10.73 9.16
CA THR A 5 0.90 -10.22 7.96
C THR A 5 1.42 -8.83 8.28
N ILE A 6 2.74 -8.62 8.25
CA ILE A 6 3.36 -7.31 8.50
C ILE A 6 3.76 -6.70 7.15
N ALA A 7 3.06 -5.65 6.72
CA ALA A 7 3.45 -4.86 5.56
C ALA A 7 4.58 -3.88 5.91
N LYS A 8 5.61 -3.80 5.08
CA LYS A 8 6.76 -2.91 5.29
C LYS A 8 7.02 -2.04 4.07
N ASP A 9 7.27 -0.77 4.30
CA ASP A 9 7.61 0.22 3.29
C ASP A 9 8.99 -0.05 2.65
N VAL A 10 9.38 0.79 1.70
CA VAL A 10 10.69 0.70 1.01
C VAL A 10 11.89 0.73 1.95
N ASN A 11 11.77 1.38 3.11
CA ASN A 11 12.83 1.51 4.11
C ASN A 11 12.73 0.43 5.21
N GLY A 12 11.79 -0.51 5.09
CA GLY A 12 11.57 -1.57 6.08
C GLY A 12 10.70 -1.16 7.26
N LYS A 13 10.15 0.06 7.27
CA LYS A 13 9.24 0.56 8.30
C LYS A 13 7.86 -0.08 8.15
N GLU A 14 7.24 -0.42 9.28
CA GLU A 14 5.91 -1.03 9.30
C GLU A 14 4.83 -0.05 8.78
N ILE A 15 3.99 -0.55 7.88
CA ILE A 15 2.83 0.18 7.33
C ILE A 15 1.60 -0.17 8.17
N LYS A 16 1.21 0.74 9.06
CA LYS A 16 0.05 0.56 9.94
C LYS A 16 -1.24 1.07 9.29
N ARG A 17 -2.39 0.54 9.76
CA ARG A 17 -3.71 1.09 9.41
C ARG A 17 -3.78 2.59 9.74
N ASN A 18 -4.40 3.36 8.85
CA ASN A 18 -4.51 4.83 8.87
C ASN A 18 -3.20 5.62 8.69
N ALA A 19 -2.03 4.96 8.61
CA ALA A 19 -0.78 5.62 8.29
C ALA A 19 -0.89 6.35 6.95
N LEU A 20 -0.20 7.48 6.85
CA LEU A 20 -0.05 8.21 5.60
C LEU A 20 1.13 7.61 4.84
N VAL A 21 0.93 7.30 3.56
CA VAL A 21 1.97 6.73 2.71
C VAL A 21 2.06 7.49 1.39
N ARG A 22 3.28 7.68 0.91
CA ARG A 22 3.58 8.15 -0.45
C ARG A 22 3.88 6.96 -1.33
N ILE A 23 3.36 6.96 -2.55
CA ILE A 23 3.76 5.99 -3.57
C ILE A 23 5.08 6.46 -4.16
N VAL A 24 6.11 5.60 -4.12
CA VAL A 24 7.50 5.94 -4.49
C VAL A 24 8.06 5.12 -5.64
N ASN A 25 7.35 4.07 -6.06
CA ASN A 25 7.68 3.33 -7.26
C ASN A 25 6.39 3.13 -8.06
N ASN A 26 6.48 3.11 -9.39
CA ASN A 26 5.34 3.30 -10.30
C ASN A 26 4.79 1.96 -10.83
N PRO A 27 3.80 1.31 -10.18
CA PRO A 27 3.21 0.09 -10.72
C PRO A 27 2.22 0.36 -11.87
N LYS A 28 1.55 1.53 -11.91
CA LYS A 28 0.44 1.79 -12.84
C LYS A 28 0.26 3.30 -13.16
N PRO A 29 1.01 3.85 -14.13
CA PRO A 29 0.92 5.27 -14.49
C PRO A 29 -0.51 5.72 -14.90
N ASN A 30 -1.32 4.79 -15.41
CA ASN A 30 -2.68 5.08 -15.87
C ASN A 30 -3.73 5.11 -14.73
N HIS A 31 -3.44 4.58 -13.55
CA HIS A 31 -4.42 4.56 -12.45
C HIS A 31 -4.54 5.96 -11.81
N ALA A 32 -5.76 6.48 -11.57
CA ALA A 32 -5.94 7.85 -11.06
C ALA A 32 -5.25 8.12 -9.70
N TRP A 33 -5.33 7.16 -8.78
CA TRP A 33 -4.76 7.29 -7.43
C TRP A 33 -3.42 6.58 -7.19
N LEU A 34 -3.15 5.45 -7.84
CA LEU A 34 -1.92 4.66 -7.63
C LEU A 34 -0.74 5.16 -8.49
N ARG A 35 -0.48 6.47 -8.44
CA ARG A 35 0.61 7.13 -9.17
C ARG A 35 1.72 7.49 -8.21
N GLU A 36 2.95 7.44 -8.70
CA GLU A 36 4.11 7.94 -7.95
C GLU A 36 3.90 9.39 -7.50
N GLY A 37 4.34 9.70 -6.28
CA GLY A 37 4.16 11.00 -5.64
C GLY A 37 2.81 11.17 -4.91
N ASN A 38 1.77 10.41 -5.27
CA ASN A 38 0.49 10.51 -4.57
C ASN A 38 0.61 10.05 -3.12
N THR A 39 -0.10 10.76 -2.26
CA THR A 39 -0.17 10.48 -0.83
C THR A 39 -1.57 10.01 -0.45
N LEU A 40 -1.66 8.83 0.17
CA LEU A 40 -2.91 8.18 0.52
C LEU A 40 -2.84 7.61 1.95
N ARG A 41 -4.00 7.28 2.53
CA ARG A 41 -4.08 6.62 3.83
C ARG A 41 -4.26 5.12 3.68
N VAL A 42 -3.59 4.36 4.53
CA VAL A 42 -3.71 2.90 4.60
C VAL A 42 -5.07 2.52 5.18
N VAL A 43 -5.78 1.62 4.51
CA VAL A 43 -7.05 1.06 4.98
C VAL A 43 -6.82 -0.26 5.68
N ASN A 44 -6.14 -1.17 5.00
CA ASN A 44 -5.70 -2.49 5.47
C ASN A 44 -4.59 -3.01 4.53
N HIS A 45 -3.99 -4.14 4.89
CA HIS A 45 -3.10 -4.88 4.00
C HIS A 45 -3.40 -6.38 4.13
N GLU A 46 -3.19 -7.11 3.04
CA GLU A 46 -3.46 -8.54 2.91
C GLU A 46 -2.26 -9.22 2.26
N ASN A 47 -1.93 -10.43 2.70
CA ASN A 47 -0.99 -11.26 1.97
C ASN A 47 -1.72 -11.88 0.77
N ARG A 48 -1.21 -11.67 -0.44
CA ARG A 48 -1.75 -12.29 -1.66
C ARG A 48 -0.65 -13.02 -2.40
N ASN A 49 -1.00 -14.22 -2.87
CA ASN A 49 -0.24 -14.92 -3.90
C ASN A 49 -0.81 -14.54 -5.26
N TRP A 50 0.03 -13.98 -6.13
CA TRP A 50 -0.26 -13.97 -7.56
C TRP A 50 0.24 -15.29 -8.14
N PHE A 51 -0.51 -15.89 -9.07
CA PHE A 51 -0.24 -17.18 -9.70
C PHE A 51 1.26 -17.47 -9.94
N GLY A 52 1.88 -18.25 -9.04
CA GLY A 52 3.28 -18.68 -9.16
C GLY A 52 4.35 -17.76 -8.54
N GLU A 53 3.98 -16.60 -8.00
CA GLU A 53 4.89 -15.66 -7.35
C GLU A 53 4.97 -15.87 -5.83
N LYS A 54 6.04 -15.34 -5.22
CA LYS A 54 6.22 -15.36 -3.76
C LYS A 54 5.09 -14.58 -3.08
N GLU A 55 4.76 -14.93 -1.83
CA GLU A 55 3.81 -14.17 -1.02
C GLU A 55 4.17 -12.68 -0.99
N HIS A 56 3.25 -11.81 -1.43
CA HIS A 56 3.41 -10.35 -1.42
C HIS A 56 2.37 -9.70 -0.51
N ASN A 57 2.77 -8.64 0.20
CA ASN A 57 1.85 -7.82 0.97
C ASN A 57 1.24 -6.74 0.09
N ILE A 58 -0.08 -6.82 -0.08
CA ILE A 58 -0.85 -5.85 -0.83
C ILE A 58 -1.53 -4.89 0.14
N VAL A 59 -1.25 -3.60 0.00
CA VAL A 59 -1.76 -2.52 0.84
C VAL A 59 -2.90 -1.82 0.09
N PHE A 60 -4.07 -1.74 0.72
CA PHE A 60 -5.21 -1.00 0.20
C PHE A 60 -5.21 0.41 0.76
N LEU A 61 -5.49 1.37 -0.12
CA LEU A 61 -5.35 2.79 0.17
C LEU A 61 -6.68 3.52 -0.02
N LYS A 62 -6.85 4.64 0.67
CA LYS A 62 -7.96 5.59 0.45
C LYS A 62 -7.43 7.01 0.37
N SER A 63 -8.17 7.87 -0.32
CA SER A 63 -7.85 9.30 -0.37
C SER A 63 -7.91 9.94 1.02
N LYS A 64 -7.10 10.98 1.25
CA LYS A 64 -7.07 11.73 2.52
C LYS A 64 -8.40 12.46 2.78
N GLY A 65 -9.08 12.93 1.73
CA GLY A 65 -10.22 13.85 1.85
C GLY A 65 -11.57 13.35 1.32
N SER A 66 -11.62 12.39 0.39
CA SER A 66 -12.89 11.95 -0.22
C SER A 66 -13.43 10.61 0.29
N GLY A 67 -12.66 9.90 1.13
CA GLY A 67 -13.03 8.57 1.62
C GLY A 67 -13.05 7.48 0.54
N LEU A 68 -12.73 7.82 -0.71
CA LEU A 68 -12.69 6.89 -1.83
C LEU A 68 -11.54 5.91 -1.64
N ARG A 69 -11.91 4.62 -1.52
CA ARG A 69 -10.96 3.50 -1.46
C ARG A 69 -10.48 3.19 -2.88
N CYS A 70 -9.18 2.99 -3.04
CA CYS A 70 -8.64 2.40 -4.24
C CYS A 70 -9.11 0.94 -4.33
N GLN A 71 -9.80 0.61 -5.42
CA GLN A 71 -10.30 -0.75 -5.66
C GLN A 71 -9.15 -1.76 -5.78
N GLN A 72 -7.96 -1.30 -6.16
CA GLN A 72 -6.75 -2.09 -6.25
C GLN A 72 -5.82 -1.78 -5.07
N GLY A 73 -5.17 -2.80 -4.54
CA GLY A 73 -4.06 -2.61 -3.62
C GLY A 73 -2.73 -2.51 -4.36
N ILE A 74 -1.71 -2.03 -3.66
CA ILE A 74 -0.34 -1.87 -4.15
C ILE A 74 0.63 -2.61 -3.23
N GLN A 75 1.75 -3.11 -3.76
CA GLN A 75 2.72 -3.81 -2.92
C GLN A 75 3.37 -2.86 -1.89
N ASP A 76 3.57 -3.35 -0.67
CA ASP A 76 4.18 -2.59 0.44
C ASP A 76 5.54 -1.95 0.09
N LYS A 77 6.40 -2.65 -0.66
CA LYS A 77 7.71 -2.18 -1.17
C LYS A 77 7.64 -1.13 -2.28
N GLN A 78 6.47 -0.55 -2.53
CA GLN A 78 6.29 0.58 -3.44
C GLN A 78 5.78 1.83 -2.69
N LEU A 79 5.66 1.71 -1.37
CA LEU A 79 5.18 2.75 -0.49
C LEU A 79 6.30 3.24 0.42
N LEU A 80 6.19 4.50 0.83
CA LEU A 80 6.99 5.13 1.86
C LEU A 80 6.06 5.69 2.92
N VAL A 81 6.24 5.30 4.18
CA VAL A 81 5.46 5.89 5.28
C VAL A 81 5.91 7.33 5.50
N ILE A 82 4.95 8.25 5.49
CA ILE A 82 5.18 9.66 5.82
C ILE A 82 4.77 9.82 7.28
N GLU A 83 5.71 10.20 8.14
CA GLU A 83 5.39 10.61 9.51
C GLU A 83 4.68 11.96 9.45
N ASP A 84 3.59 12.10 10.23
CA ASP A 84 3.14 13.42 10.66
C ASP A 84 4.10 13.92 11.76
#